data_AF-A0A416RE27-F1
#
_entry.id   AF-A0A416RE27-F1
#
_cell.length_a   1.000
_cell.length_b   1.000
_cell.length_c   1.000
_cell.angle_alpha   90.00
_cell.angle_beta   90.00
_cell.angle_gamma   90.00
#
_symmetry.space_group_name_H-M   'P 1'
#
loop_
_entity.id
_entity.type
_entity.pdbx_description
1 polymer ?
#
loop_
_entity_poly.entity_id
_entity_poly.type
_entity_poly.pdbx_seq_one_letter_code
_entity_poly.pdbx_strand_id
1 'polypeptide(L)' 'MEESNSHGYKKLYFSLFNHISDAVTALDQKDYSLARAILCTAQQEGEELYLEEDPDEGDIP' A
#
# COMPACT_ATOMS: atom_id res chain seq x y z
N MET A 1 -10.30 -15.37 -18.39
CA MET A 1 -10.50 -15.03 -16.95
C MET A 1 -9.45 -14.00 -16.62
N GLU A 2 -9.81 -12.73 -16.77
CA GLU A 2 -8.93 -11.55 -16.58
C GLU A 2 -9.33 -10.75 -15.33
N GLU A 3 -10.39 -11.18 -14.64
CA GLU A 3 -10.99 -10.46 -13.50
C GLU A 3 -10.21 -10.63 -12.19
N SER A 4 -9.31 -11.61 -12.08
CA SER A 4 -8.58 -11.87 -10.83
C SER A 4 -7.50 -10.83 -10.52
N ASN A 5 -6.77 -10.30 -11.51
CA ASN A 5 -5.74 -9.26 -11.28
C ASN A 5 -6.33 -7.87 -11.07
N SER A 6 -7.51 -7.56 -11.60
CA SER A 6 -8.08 -6.21 -11.43
C SER A 6 -8.46 -5.91 -9.96
N HIS A 7 -8.71 -6.96 -9.16
CA HIS A 7 -9.21 -6.80 -7.81
C HIS A 7 -8.15 -6.51 -6.76
N GLY A 8 -6.94 -7.07 -6.84
CA GLY A 8 -5.89 -6.76 -5.86
C GLY A 8 -5.20 -5.43 -6.17
N TYR A 9 -4.97 -5.06 -7.44
CA TYR A 9 -4.53 -3.69 -7.77
C TYR A 9 -5.52 -2.63 -7.25
N LYS A 10 -6.83 -2.86 -7.40
CA LYS A 10 -7.85 -1.95 -6.88
C LYS A 10 -7.82 -1.89 -5.34
N LYS A 11 -7.59 -3.00 -4.65
CA LYS A 11 -7.42 -3.05 -3.19
C LYS A 11 -6.15 -2.34 -2.74
N LEU A 12 -5.03 -2.53 -3.44
CA LEU A 12 -3.76 -1.86 -3.21
C LEU A 12 -3.92 -0.34 -3.30
N TYR A 13 -4.50 0.15 -4.40
CA TYR A 13 -4.79 1.58 -4.56
C TYR A 13 -5.71 2.12 -3.47
N PHE A 14 -6.78 1.39 -3.12
CA PHE A 14 -7.70 1.80 -2.08
C PHE A 14 -7.03 1.86 -0.70
N SER A 15 -6.22 0.86 -0.35
CA SER A 15 -5.49 0.82 0.93
C SER A 15 -4.47 1.96 1.01
N LEU A 16 -3.66 2.15 -0.02
CA LEU A 16 -2.65 3.20 -0.06
C LEU A 16 -3.28 4.60 0.04
N PHE A 17 -4.41 4.81 -0.65
CA PHE A 17 -5.13 6.08 -0.61
C PHE A 17 -5.67 6.41 0.79
N ASN A 18 -6.21 5.41 1.49
CA ASN A 18 -6.69 5.60 2.87
C ASN A 18 -5.53 5.96 3.81
N HIS A 19 -4.42 5.22 3.73
CA HIS A 19 -3.23 5.52 4.52
C HIS A 19 -2.67 6.92 4.24
N ILE A 20 -2.64 7.36 2.98
CA ILE A 20 -2.23 8.73 2.64
C ILE A 20 -3.17 9.76 3.28
N SER A 21 -4.48 9.50 3.26
CA SER A 21 -5.48 10.39 3.88
C SER A 21 -5.29 10.49 5.41
N ASP A 22 -4.99 9.37 6.06
CA ASP A 22 -4.70 9.31 7.49
C ASP A 22 -3.37 10.01 7.83
N ALA A 23 -2.35 9.83 6.99
CA ALA A 23 -1.06 10.52 7.14
C ALA A 23 -1.22 12.05 6.97
N VAL A 24 -2.03 12.51 6.01
CA VAL A 24 -2.35 13.94 5.85
C VAL A 24 -3.06 14.47 7.09
N THR A 25 -4.01 13.72 7.65
CA THR A 25 -4.70 14.09 8.90
C THR A 25 -3.72 14.23 10.07
N ALA A 26 -2.74 13.33 10.18
CA ALA A 26 -1.68 13.41 11.19
C ALA A 26 -0.75 14.61 10.96
N LEU A 27 -0.42 14.93 9.69
CA LEU A 27 0.35 16.13 9.32
C LEU A 27 -0.36 17.42 9.70
N ASP A 28 -1.68 17.52 9.47
CA ASP A 28 -2.49 18.69 9.84
C ASP A 28 -2.52 18.91 11.36
N GLN A 29 -2.43 17.83 12.13
CA GLN A 29 -2.31 17.85 13.59
C GLN A 29 -0.87 18.10 14.07
N LYS A 30 0.10 18.21 13.17
CA LYS A 30 1.54 18.30 13.43
C LYS A 30 2.11 17.07 14.13
N ASP A 31 1.44 15.93 14.03
CA ASP A 31 1.94 14.64 14.49
C ASP A 31 2.78 13.98 13.39
N TYR A 32 3.99 14.51 13.19
CA TYR A 32 4.91 14.05 12.15
C TYR A 32 5.39 12.61 12.38
N SER A 33 5.49 12.19 13.64
CA SER A 33 5.90 10.84 14.00
C SER A 33 4.84 9.83 13.58
N LEU A 34 3.56 10.13 13.86
CA LEU A 34 2.44 9.32 13.43
C LEU A 34 2.31 9.30 11.90
N ALA A 35 2.39 10.47 11.25
CA ALA A 35 2.34 10.55 9.78
C ALA A 35 3.42 9.67 9.13
N ARG A 36 4.65 9.70 9.65
CA ARG A 36 5.74 8.85 9.17
C ARG A 36 5.46 7.37 9.39
N ALA A 37 4.92 6.99 10.56
CA ALA A 37 4.57 5.61 10.86
C ALA A 37 3.51 5.08 9.87
N ILE A 38 2.44 5.85 9.64
CA ILE A 38 1.37 5.52 8.70
C ILE A 38 1.94 5.32 7.29
N LEU A 39 2.80 6.22 6.82
CA LEU A 39 3.40 6.11 5.49
C LEU A 39 4.31 4.87 5.36
N CYS A 40 5.11 4.57 6.39
CA CYS A 40 5.95 3.36 6.37
C CYS A 40 5.11 2.07 6.34
N THR A 41 4.03 2.00 7.12
CA THR A 41 3.10 0.87 7.09
C THR A 41 2.45 0.73 5.72
N ALA A 42 1.98 1.85 5.15
CA ALA A 42 1.35 1.84 3.82
C ALA A 42 2.29 1.34 2.71
N GLN A 43 3.59 1.66 2.81
CA GLN A 43 4.60 1.16 1.89
C GLN A 43 4.81 -0.35 2.05
N GLN A 44 4.94 -0.83 3.30
CA GLN A 44 5.13 -2.26 3.58
C GLN A 44 3.95 -3.10 3.12
N GLU A 45 2.73 -2.71 3.47
CA GLU A 45 1.50 -3.39 3.02
C GLU A 45 1.35 -3.32 1.50
N GLY A 46 1.78 -2.22 0.88
CA GLY A 46 1.76 -2.06 -0.56
C GLY A 46 2.73 -3.00 -1.29
N GLU A 47 3.94 -3.16 -0.75
CA GLU A 47 4.94 -4.12 -1.24
C GLU A 47 4.46 -5.57 -1.07
N GLU A 48 3.88 -5.93 0.09
CA GLU A 48 3.32 -7.26 0.34
C GLU A 48 2.21 -7.61 -0.66
N LEU A 49 1.25 -6.71 -0.84
CA LEU A 49 0.15 -6.92 -1.79
C LEU A 49 0.62 -7.02 -3.25
N TYR A 50 1.65 -6.26 -3.62
CA TYR A 50 2.23 -6.33 -4.96
C TYR A 50 2.92 -7.68 -5.21
N LEU A 51 3.72 -8.16 -4.26
CA LEU A 51 4.38 -9.46 -4.33
C LEU A 51 3.38 -10.64 -4.32
N GLU A 52 2.25 -10.50 -3.61
CA GLU A 52 1.17 -11.49 -3.61
C GLU A 52 0.41 -11.54 -4.95
N GLU A 53 0.39 -10.45 -5.73
CA GLU A 53 -0.25 -10.40 -7.05
C GLU A 53 0.66 -10.87 -8.20
N ASP A 54 1.95 -11.09 -7.97
CA ASP A 54 2.93 -11.51 -8.99
C ASP A 54 3.34 -12.99 -8.80
N PRO A 55 2.61 -13.97 -9.38
CA PRO A 55 2.95 -15.39 -9.25
C PRO A 55 4.18 -15.83 -10.07
N ASP A 56 4.82 -14.92 -10.83
CA ASP A 56 5.91 -15.22 -11.77
C ASP A 56 7.27 -14.59 -11.38
N GLU A 57 7.47 -14.12 -10.13
CA GLU A 57 8.84 -13.86 -9.61
C GLU A 57 9.50 -15.16 -9.11
N GLY A 58 9.60 -16.12 -10.03
CA GLY A 58 10.47 -17.28 -9.95
C GLY A 58 11.73 -17.09 -10.79
N ASP A 59 12.42 -15.95 -10.69
CA ASP A 59 13.86 -15.85 -11.02
C ASP A 59 14.39 -14.44 -10.65
N ILE A 60 14.92 -14.30 -9.43
CA ILE A 60 15.85 -13.22 -9.11
C ILE A 60 17.24 -13.89 -9.05
N PRO A 61 18.18 -13.57 -9.96
CA PRO A 61 19.52 -14.14 -9.96
C PRO A 61 20.35 -13.79 -8.72
#